data_AF-A0A5C6AZH0-F1
#
_entry.id   AF-A0A5C6AZH0-F1
#
_cell.length_a   1.000
_cell.length_b   1.000
_cell.length_c   1.000
_cell.angle_alpha   90.00
_cell.angle_beta   90.00
_cell.angle_gamma   90.00
#
_symmetry.space_group_name_H-M   'P 1'
#
loop_
_entity.id
_entity.type
_entity.pdbx_description
1 polymer ?
#
loop_
_entity_poly.entity_id
_entity_poly.type
_entity_poly.pdbx_seq_one_letter_code
_entity_poly.pdbx_strand_id
1 'polypeptide(L)'
;MQPADETDPNGPECAHAADTHTRSTATPGPYTNDAAFSWILRGLVMGVLILGTANALSFFFRSQGWGSLLGVMEPADEAIGFPLQVWEEGGGYGSHAMNKTAFAINAAAGIGLGVIIGAFAAINRRTLNEIMNRLAGSGTEHREVRLQFSLRGLMVTTVLAALAAATVRYFTPRVEVLAAVYALGPIALVLVAFLPRGFSWQQRVAIIAPATVILIAVTITLGVALDVAFDKVLMGVFICWTPQTAIAAMALTAWVMLREYREIRAGI
;
A
#
# COMPACT_ATOMS: atom_id res chain seq x y z
N MET A 1 56.98 65.67 -43.81
CA MET A 1 56.42 65.37 -42.48
C MET A 1 54.96 65.76 -42.50
N GLN A 2 54.09 64.75 -42.57
CA GLN A 2 52.63 64.86 -42.57
C GLN A 2 52.11 63.58 -41.88
N PRO A 3 51.17 63.66 -40.92
CA PRO A 3 50.71 62.51 -40.15
C PRO A 3 49.42 61.92 -40.74
N ALA A 4 49.32 60.60 -40.71
CA ALA A 4 48.12 59.78 -40.92
C ALA A 4 48.49 58.37 -40.38
N ASP A 5 47.64 57.56 -39.78
CA ASP A 5 46.20 57.59 -39.60
C ASP A 5 45.87 56.70 -38.39
N GLU A 6 44.78 57.04 -37.72
CA GLU A 6 44.25 56.46 -36.50
C GLU A 6 43.35 55.28 -36.87
N THR A 7 43.68 54.07 -36.38
CA THR A 7 42.79 52.90 -36.50
C THR A 7 42.42 52.42 -35.10
N ASP A 8 41.20 52.77 -34.72
CA ASP A 8 40.51 52.34 -33.50
C ASP A 8 39.97 50.89 -33.68
N PRO A 9 40.36 49.93 -32.83
CA PRO A 9 39.85 48.56 -32.89
C PRO A 9 38.60 48.31 -32.04
N ASN A 10 37.97 49.31 -31.42
CA ASN A 10 36.86 49.09 -30.49
C ASN A 10 35.51 49.59 -31.01
N GLY A 11 34.97 48.88 -31.99
CA GLY A 11 33.54 48.95 -32.29
C GLY A 11 32.71 48.23 -31.21
N PRO A 12 31.64 48.82 -30.65
CA PRO A 12 30.79 48.16 -29.67
C PRO A 12 29.89 47.14 -30.38
N GLU A 13 30.19 45.86 -30.22
CA GLU A 13 29.27 44.77 -30.53
C GLU A 13 28.05 44.85 -29.60
N CYS A 14 27.03 45.60 -30.04
CA CYS A 14 25.66 45.47 -29.56
C CYS A 14 25.07 44.18 -30.13
N ALA A 15 25.53 43.03 -29.64
CA ALA A 15 24.90 41.75 -29.90
C ALA A 15 23.68 41.61 -28.99
N HIS A 16 22.52 41.91 -29.57
CA HIS A 16 21.19 41.59 -29.04
C HIS A 16 21.18 40.20 -28.39
N ALA A 17 21.06 40.17 -27.07
CA ALA A 17 20.61 39.01 -26.33
C ALA A 17 19.16 38.73 -26.76
N ALA A 18 19.01 37.93 -27.82
CA ALA A 18 17.75 37.34 -28.19
C ALA A 18 17.35 36.40 -27.05
N ASP A 19 16.44 36.89 -26.20
CA ASP A 19 15.61 36.12 -25.27
C ASP A 19 14.87 35.05 -26.08
N THR A 20 15.59 33.99 -26.36
CA THR A 20 15.06 32.78 -26.93
C THR A 20 14.37 32.12 -25.77
N HIS A 21 13.11 32.50 -25.53
CA HIS A 21 12.16 31.69 -24.79
C HIS A 21 12.14 30.32 -25.46
N THR A 22 13.05 29.45 -25.04
CA THR A 22 13.00 28.01 -25.23
C THR A 22 11.73 27.57 -24.52
N ARG A 23 10.65 27.67 -25.28
CA ARG A 23 9.34 27.14 -24.96
C ARG A 23 9.57 25.65 -24.84
N SER A 24 9.93 25.23 -23.63
CA SER A 24 10.11 23.83 -23.26
C SER A 24 8.86 23.12 -23.70
N THR A 25 8.97 22.37 -24.79
CA THR A 25 7.94 21.44 -25.23
C THR A 25 7.98 20.29 -24.22
N ALA A 26 7.49 20.58 -23.01
CA ALA A 26 7.36 19.61 -21.95
C ALA A 26 6.54 18.47 -22.53
N THR A 27 7.22 17.33 -22.75
CA THR A 27 6.57 16.12 -23.22
C THR A 27 5.46 15.82 -22.23
N PRO A 28 4.21 15.65 -22.69
CA PRO A 28 3.10 15.36 -21.80
C PRO A 28 3.47 14.14 -20.94
N GLY A 29 3.52 14.34 -19.61
CA GLY A 29 3.83 13.27 -18.67
C GLY A 29 2.87 12.09 -18.83
N PRO A 30 3.27 10.86 -18.45
CA PRO A 30 2.51 9.64 -18.71
C PRO A 30 1.07 9.67 -18.17
N TYR A 31 0.78 10.52 -17.18
CA TYR A 31 -0.57 10.64 -16.57
C TYR A 31 -1.38 11.84 -17.07
N THR A 32 -0.90 12.61 -18.04
CA THR A 32 -1.60 13.80 -18.56
C THR A 32 -2.94 13.48 -19.22
N ASN A 33 -3.12 12.24 -19.69
CA ASN A 33 -4.35 11.75 -20.32
C ASN A 33 -5.13 10.74 -19.46
N ASP A 34 -4.83 10.61 -18.16
CA ASP A 34 -5.60 9.70 -17.30
C ASP A 34 -7.09 10.08 -17.31
N ALA A 35 -7.91 9.18 -17.86
CA ALA A 35 -9.35 9.38 -17.95
C ALA A 35 -9.96 9.51 -16.54
N ALA A 36 -11.04 10.29 -16.40
CA ALA A 36 -11.79 10.39 -15.14
C ALA A 36 -12.16 9.02 -14.56
N PHE A 37 -12.38 8.03 -15.43
CA PHE A 37 -12.63 6.65 -15.05
C PHE A 37 -11.49 6.01 -14.22
N SER A 38 -10.22 6.29 -14.52
CA SER A 38 -9.06 5.80 -13.75
C SER A 38 -9.12 6.30 -12.29
N TRP A 39 -9.46 7.58 -12.09
CA TRP A 39 -9.61 8.16 -10.76
C TRP A 39 -10.82 7.61 -10.01
N ILE A 40 -11.91 7.30 -10.71
CA ILE A 40 -13.07 6.61 -10.11
C ILE A 40 -12.66 5.22 -9.62
N LEU A 41 -11.93 4.45 -10.43
CA LEU A 41 -11.48 3.11 -10.04
C LEU A 41 -10.53 3.14 -8.83
N ARG A 42 -9.60 4.11 -8.78
CA ARG A 42 -8.73 4.33 -7.62
C ARG A 42 -9.55 4.67 -6.36
N GLY A 43 -10.57 5.52 -6.50
CA GLY A 43 -11.51 5.81 -5.43
C GLY A 43 -12.29 4.58 -4.96
N LEU A 44 -12.73 3.72 -5.89
CA LEU A 44 -13.41 2.47 -5.57
C LEU A 44 -12.53 1.55 -4.70
N VAL A 45 -11.27 1.36 -5.09
CA VAL A 45 -10.30 0.59 -4.29
C VAL A 45 -10.14 1.19 -2.89
N MET A 46 -10.01 2.52 -2.80
CA MET A 46 -9.89 3.22 -1.51
C MET A 46 -11.14 3.03 -0.63
N GLY A 47 -12.35 3.15 -1.21
CA GLY A 47 -13.60 2.94 -0.47
C GLY A 47 -13.74 1.51 0.06
N VAL A 48 -13.38 0.52 -0.76
CA VAL A 48 -13.35 -0.90 -0.33
C VAL A 48 -12.33 -1.12 0.78
N LEU A 49 -11.15 -0.51 0.72
CA LEU A 49 -10.14 -0.62 1.78
C LEU A 49 -10.60 0.01 3.09
N ILE A 50 -11.21 1.21 3.04
CA ILE A 50 -11.76 1.88 4.23
C ILE A 50 -12.86 1.04 4.86
N LEU A 51 -13.81 0.56 4.05
CA LEU A 51 -14.91 -0.23 4.59
C LEU A 51 -14.46 -1.61 5.06
N GLY A 52 -13.55 -2.27 4.34
CA GLY A 52 -12.93 -3.52 4.77
C GLY A 52 -12.19 -3.37 6.10
N THR A 53 -11.51 -2.24 6.30
CA THR A 53 -10.86 -1.87 7.57
C THR A 53 -11.89 -1.67 8.68
N ALA A 54 -12.96 -0.90 8.43
CA ALA A 54 -14.02 -0.71 9.41
C ALA A 54 -14.72 -2.02 9.76
N ASN A 55 -14.93 -2.90 8.77
CA ASN A 55 -15.49 -4.23 8.95
C ASN A 55 -14.59 -5.11 9.83
N ALA A 56 -13.29 -5.15 9.55
CA ALA A 56 -12.31 -5.85 10.37
C ALA A 56 -12.28 -5.30 11.82
N LEU A 57 -12.20 -3.98 11.99
CA LEU A 57 -12.18 -3.34 13.30
C LEU A 57 -13.47 -3.55 14.08
N SER A 58 -14.61 -3.71 13.40
CA SER A 58 -15.90 -3.95 14.06
C SER A 58 -15.88 -5.20 14.94
N PHE A 59 -15.04 -6.19 14.63
CA PHE A 59 -14.85 -7.37 15.48
C PHE A 59 -14.42 -6.99 16.89
N PHE A 60 -13.53 -6.02 17.05
CA PHE A 60 -13.05 -5.61 18.37
C PHE A 60 -14.08 -4.86 19.22
N PHE A 61 -15.12 -4.32 18.57
CA PHE A 61 -16.21 -3.62 19.25
C PHE A 61 -17.43 -4.51 19.47
N ARG A 62 -17.61 -5.54 18.63
CA ARG A 62 -18.77 -6.44 18.68
C ARG A 62 -18.47 -7.74 19.43
N SER A 63 -17.23 -8.24 19.40
CA SER A 63 -16.84 -9.49 20.04
C SER A 63 -16.36 -9.27 21.47
N GLN A 64 -16.70 -10.19 22.39
CA GLN A 64 -16.26 -10.16 23.79
C GLN A 64 -14.83 -10.68 23.98
N GLY A 65 -13.86 -10.03 23.30
CA GLY A 65 -12.43 -10.28 23.48
C GLY A 65 -11.73 -10.88 22.26
N TRP A 66 -10.40 -10.84 22.29
CA TRP A 66 -9.53 -11.32 21.20
C TRP A 66 -9.03 -12.75 21.44
N GLY A 67 -9.24 -13.29 22.65
CA GLY A 67 -8.77 -14.62 23.05
C GLY A 67 -9.40 -15.74 22.20
N SER A 68 -10.57 -15.48 21.63
CA SER A 68 -11.27 -16.44 20.78
C SER A 68 -10.55 -16.67 19.43
N LEU A 69 -9.90 -15.63 18.87
CA LEU A 69 -9.00 -15.74 17.71
C LEU A 69 -7.73 -16.55 18.02
N LEU A 70 -7.44 -16.74 19.30
CA LEU A 70 -6.26 -17.44 19.82
C LEU A 70 -6.60 -18.88 20.27
N GLY A 71 -7.82 -19.35 20.03
CA GLY A 71 -8.26 -20.70 20.37
C GLY A 71 -8.79 -20.86 21.79
N VAL A 72 -8.94 -19.77 22.55
CA VAL A 72 -9.61 -19.83 23.85
C VAL A 72 -11.11 -20.02 23.60
N MET A 73 -11.61 -21.24 23.79
CA MET A 73 -13.02 -21.58 23.69
C MET A 73 -13.80 -21.03 24.89
N GLU A 74 -14.01 -19.72 24.91
CA GLU A 74 -15.15 -19.17 25.63
C GLU A 74 -16.34 -19.12 24.66
N PRO A 75 -17.56 -19.45 25.10
CA PRO A 75 -18.77 -19.20 24.32
C PRO A 75 -18.98 -17.68 24.25
N ALA A 76 -18.21 -17.04 23.39
CA ALA A 76 -18.23 -15.60 23.18
C ALA A 76 -19.06 -15.30 21.94
N ASP A 77 -19.86 -14.25 22.02
CA ASP A 77 -20.57 -13.66 20.89
C ASP A 77 -19.53 -13.04 19.93
N GLU A 78 -18.85 -13.86 19.12
CA GLU A 78 -17.99 -13.33 18.06
C GLU A 78 -18.87 -12.76 16.96
N ALA A 79 -18.67 -11.51 16.58
CA ALA A 79 -19.44 -10.90 15.51
C ALA A 79 -18.60 -9.93 14.68
N ILE A 80 -18.85 -9.91 13.37
CA ILE A 80 -18.16 -9.01 12.44
C ILE A 80 -19.15 -8.41 11.45
N GLY A 81 -18.97 -7.12 11.15
CA GLY A 81 -19.81 -6.43 10.19
C GLY A 81 -19.82 -4.92 10.36
N PHE A 82 -19.56 -4.19 9.28
CA PHE A 82 -19.79 -2.75 9.22
C PHE A 82 -20.28 -2.30 7.82
N PRO A 83 -21.35 -1.47 7.73
CA PRO A 83 -22.13 -0.93 8.85
C PRO A 83 -23.05 -1.95 9.54
N LEU A 84 -23.48 -2.99 8.82
CA LEU A 84 -24.36 -4.04 9.37
C LEU A 84 -23.58 -5.30 9.75
N GLN A 85 -24.09 -6.05 10.71
CA GLN A 85 -23.54 -7.34 11.14
C GLN A 85 -23.69 -8.38 10.02
N VAL A 86 -22.57 -8.94 9.56
CA VAL A 86 -22.54 -9.89 8.44
C VAL A 86 -22.45 -11.32 8.96
N TRP A 87 -21.77 -11.51 10.09
CA TRP A 87 -21.50 -12.82 10.65
C TRP A 87 -21.46 -12.73 12.18
N GLU A 88 -21.96 -13.79 12.82
CA GLU A 88 -22.03 -13.96 14.27
C GLU A 88 -21.86 -15.46 14.60
N GLU A 89 -21.07 -15.78 15.62
CA GLU A 89 -20.94 -17.14 16.15
C GLU A 89 -22.11 -17.47 17.09
N GLY A 90 -22.68 -18.67 17.00
CA GLY A 90 -23.72 -19.15 17.92
C GLY A 90 -25.17 -18.72 17.60
N GLY A 91 -25.40 -17.84 16.64
CA GLY A 91 -26.74 -17.43 16.21
C GLY A 91 -27.49 -18.51 15.41
N GLY A 92 -28.14 -19.45 16.09
CA GLY A 92 -29.26 -20.27 15.59
C GLY A 92 -29.06 -21.07 14.28
N TYR A 93 -28.98 -22.40 14.41
CA TYR A 93 -28.93 -23.43 13.35
C TYR A 93 -27.62 -23.52 12.54
N GLY A 94 -26.59 -24.12 13.16
CA GLY A 94 -25.71 -25.15 12.56
C GLY A 94 -24.97 -24.84 11.27
N SER A 95 -24.98 -23.59 10.82
CA SER A 95 -24.43 -23.13 9.57
C SER A 95 -23.71 -21.83 9.88
N HIS A 96 -22.45 -21.74 9.48
CA HIS A 96 -21.68 -20.50 9.41
C HIS A 96 -22.31 -19.54 8.37
N ALA A 97 -23.62 -19.29 8.47
CA ALA A 97 -24.43 -18.64 7.47
C ALA A 97 -24.25 -17.13 7.58
N MET A 98 -23.34 -16.63 6.75
CA MET A 98 -23.26 -15.20 6.44
C MET A 98 -24.65 -14.62 6.15
N ASN A 99 -25.02 -13.55 6.85
CA ASN A 99 -26.25 -12.79 6.55
C ASN A 99 -26.08 -12.11 5.18
N LYS A 100 -26.62 -12.75 4.13
CA LYS A 100 -26.46 -12.31 2.73
C LYS A 100 -26.95 -10.88 2.50
N THR A 101 -28.03 -10.49 3.18
CA THR A 101 -28.59 -9.13 3.05
C THR A 101 -27.66 -8.10 3.67
N ALA A 102 -27.17 -8.36 4.89
CA ALA A 102 -26.19 -7.48 5.52
C ALA A 102 -24.88 -7.41 4.73
N PHE A 103 -24.41 -8.54 4.20
CA PHE A 103 -23.24 -8.58 3.31
C PHE A 103 -23.44 -7.71 2.07
N ALA A 104 -24.60 -7.83 1.38
CA ALA A 104 -24.92 -7.03 0.21
C ALA A 104 -24.98 -5.53 0.53
N ILE A 105 -25.56 -5.15 1.67
CA ILE A 105 -25.61 -3.75 2.11
C ILE A 105 -24.21 -3.22 2.42
N ASN A 106 -23.36 -4.00 3.11
CA ASN A 106 -21.99 -3.59 3.37
C ASN A 106 -21.20 -3.45 2.06
N ALA A 107 -21.33 -4.40 1.13
CA ALA A 107 -20.70 -4.30 -0.18
C ALA A 107 -21.16 -3.04 -0.94
N ALA A 108 -22.47 -2.76 -0.94
CA ALA A 108 -23.03 -1.56 -1.56
C ALA A 108 -22.52 -0.28 -0.90
N ALA A 109 -22.39 -0.25 0.43
CA ALA A 109 -21.81 0.88 1.15
C ALA A 109 -20.35 1.13 0.76
N GLY A 110 -19.56 0.06 0.55
CA GLY A 110 -18.16 0.16 0.16
C GLY A 110 -18.00 0.69 -1.26
N ILE A 111 -18.82 0.20 -2.18
CA ILE A 111 -18.91 0.71 -3.56
C ILE A 111 -19.34 2.17 -3.55
N GLY A 112 -20.40 2.51 -2.81
CA GLY A 112 -20.92 3.88 -2.71
C GLY A 112 -19.88 4.86 -2.19
N LEU A 113 -19.20 4.53 -1.08
CA LEU A 113 -18.10 5.32 -0.54
C LEU A 113 -16.97 5.49 -1.56
N GLY A 114 -16.61 4.40 -2.24
CA GLY A 114 -15.57 4.41 -3.25
C GLY A 114 -15.88 5.28 -4.46
N VAL A 115 -17.13 5.27 -4.93
CA VAL A 115 -17.61 6.15 -6.00
C VAL A 115 -17.55 7.61 -5.56
N ILE A 116 -17.95 7.94 -4.33
CA ILE A 116 -17.87 9.31 -3.79
C ILE A 116 -16.41 9.81 -3.77
N ILE A 117 -15.50 9.01 -3.22
CA ILE A 117 -14.05 9.33 -3.18
C ILE A 117 -13.50 9.48 -4.61
N GLY A 118 -13.88 8.56 -5.50
CA GLY A 118 -13.43 8.54 -6.88
C GLY A 118 -13.93 9.73 -7.69
N ALA A 119 -15.18 10.14 -7.51
CA ALA A 119 -15.75 11.34 -8.12
C ALA A 119 -15.03 12.60 -7.62
N PHE A 120 -14.78 12.68 -6.31
CA PHE A 120 -13.99 13.77 -5.73
C PHE A 120 -12.58 13.83 -6.31
N ALA A 121 -11.90 12.69 -6.45
CA ALA A 121 -10.58 12.61 -7.08
C ALA A 121 -10.64 13.00 -8.57
N ALA A 122 -11.68 12.59 -9.30
CA ALA A 122 -11.86 12.93 -10.71
C ALA A 122 -12.09 14.43 -10.93
N ILE A 123 -12.80 15.11 -10.03
CA ILE A 123 -12.95 16.58 -10.05
C ILE A 123 -11.60 17.26 -9.86
N ASN A 124 -10.76 16.73 -8.96
CA ASN A 124 -9.42 17.25 -8.65
C ASN A 124 -8.30 16.63 -9.49
N ARG A 125 -8.63 15.95 -10.60
CA ARG A 125 -7.67 15.15 -11.39
C ARG A 125 -6.49 15.93 -11.93
N ARG A 126 -6.62 17.23 -12.20
CA ARG A 126 -5.52 18.05 -12.74
C ARG A 126 -4.37 18.14 -11.72
N THR A 127 -4.68 18.55 -10.50
CA THR A 127 -3.72 18.63 -9.40
C THR A 127 -3.16 17.26 -9.04
N LEU A 128 -4.01 16.23 -8.99
CA LEU A 128 -3.57 14.87 -8.69
C LEU A 128 -2.65 14.29 -9.79
N ASN A 129 -2.96 14.54 -11.07
CA ASN A 129 -2.10 14.14 -12.18
C ASN A 129 -0.75 14.87 -12.14
N GLU A 130 -0.74 16.15 -11.77
CA GLU A 130 0.50 16.92 -11.60
C GLU A 130 1.39 16.33 -10.50
N ILE A 131 0.81 16.04 -9.33
CA ILE A 131 1.52 15.38 -8.23
C ILE A 131 2.05 14.02 -8.69
N MET A 132 1.23 13.19 -9.34
CA MET A 132 1.65 11.88 -9.85
C MET A 132 2.75 11.98 -10.90
N ASN A 133 2.72 12.99 -11.77
CA ASN A 133 3.77 13.24 -12.75
C ASN A 133 5.09 13.67 -12.08
N ARG A 134 5.07 14.51 -11.04
CA ARG A 134 6.27 14.86 -10.25
C ARG A 134 6.86 13.65 -9.54
N LEU A 135 6.00 12.84 -8.91
CA LEU A 135 6.42 11.58 -8.28
C LEU A 135 7.06 10.62 -9.28
N ALA A 136 6.42 10.42 -10.44
CA ALA A 136 6.98 9.55 -11.48
C ALA A 136 8.30 10.12 -12.02
N GLY A 137 8.35 11.44 -12.29
CA GLY A 137 9.53 12.17 -12.75
C GLY A 137 10.72 12.04 -11.82
N SER A 138 10.49 12.17 -10.50
CA SER A 138 11.52 12.01 -9.47
C SER A 138 12.08 10.58 -9.39
N GLY A 139 11.30 9.59 -9.84
CA GLY A 139 11.72 8.20 -9.90
C GLY A 139 12.40 7.80 -11.21
N THR A 140 12.13 8.50 -12.33
CA THR A 140 12.49 8.07 -13.70
C THR A 140 13.92 8.37 -14.17
N GLU A 141 14.88 8.72 -13.31
CA GLU A 141 16.30 8.43 -13.60
C GLU A 141 16.58 6.91 -13.51
N HIS A 142 15.74 6.11 -14.16
CA HIS A 142 15.85 4.66 -14.24
C HIS A 142 16.99 4.29 -15.19
N ARG A 143 18.18 4.27 -14.60
CA ARG A 143 19.23 3.30 -14.89
C ARG A 143 18.55 1.93 -15.06
N GLU A 144 18.57 1.37 -16.27
CA GLU A 144 18.21 -0.02 -16.53
C GLU A 144 19.13 -0.93 -15.72
N VAL A 145 18.82 -1.15 -14.44
CA VAL A 145 19.49 -2.16 -13.65
C VAL A 145 18.91 -3.49 -14.10
N ARG A 146 19.54 -4.07 -15.13
CA ARG A 146 19.36 -5.49 -15.47
C ARG A 146 19.50 -6.27 -14.17
N LEU A 147 18.42 -6.92 -13.74
CA LEU A 147 18.39 -7.86 -12.63
C LEU A 147 19.26 -9.07 -13.02
N GLN A 148 20.57 -8.89 -13.04
CA GLN A 148 21.47 -10.01 -12.85
C GLN A 148 21.25 -10.44 -11.41
N PHE A 149 20.42 -11.46 -11.23
CA PHE A 149 20.30 -12.19 -9.98
C PHE A 149 21.71 -12.60 -9.57
N SER A 150 22.32 -11.80 -8.69
CA SER A 150 23.66 -12.07 -8.22
C SER A 150 23.62 -13.41 -7.51
N LEU A 151 24.53 -14.31 -7.87
CA LEU A 151 24.70 -15.61 -7.21
C LEU A 151 24.85 -15.43 -5.68
N ARG A 152 25.39 -14.28 -5.24
CA ARG A 152 25.45 -13.87 -3.83
C ARG A 152 24.10 -13.57 -3.22
N GLY A 153 23.20 -12.91 -3.97
CA GLY A 153 21.83 -12.67 -3.55
C GLY A 153 21.10 -13.98 -3.30
N LEU A 154 21.18 -14.93 -4.22
CA LEU A 154 20.57 -16.25 -4.06
C LEU A 154 21.13 -17.00 -2.84
N MET A 155 22.45 -16.98 -2.62
CA MET A 155 23.04 -17.59 -1.42
C MET A 155 22.55 -16.94 -0.11
N VAL A 156 22.47 -15.61 -0.05
CA VAL A 156 21.97 -14.89 1.12
C VAL A 156 20.50 -15.25 1.37
N THR A 157 19.67 -15.29 0.34
CA THR A 157 18.25 -15.68 0.49
C THR A 157 18.12 -17.11 0.98
N THR A 158 18.92 -18.04 0.46
CA THR A 158 18.91 -19.45 0.91
C THR A 158 19.35 -19.60 2.37
N VAL A 159 20.37 -18.84 2.81
CA VAL A 159 20.79 -18.85 4.22
C VAL A 159 19.71 -18.25 5.13
N LEU A 160 19.09 -17.13 4.72
CA LEU A 160 17.98 -16.53 5.47
C LEU A 160 16.77 -17.48 5.53
N ALA A 161 16.45 -18.16 4.44
CA ALA A 161 15.38 -19.16 4.40
C ALA A 161 15.70 -20.36 5.31
N ALA A 162 16.95 -20.83 5.33
CA ALA A 162 17.39 -21.92 6.20
C ALA A 162 17.37 -21.51 7.68
N LEU A 163 17.80 -20.28 8.02
CA LEU A 163 17.72 -19.74 9.38
C LEU A 163 16.27 -19.57 9.82
N ALA A 164 15.40 -19.04 8.96
CA ALA A 164 13.97 -18.94 9.24
C ALA A 164 13.37 -20.33 9.47
N ALA A 165 13.66 -21.31 8.61
CA ALA A 165 13.20 -22.69 8.76
C ALA A 165 13.73 -23.36 10.05
N ALA A 166 14.99 -23.11 10.41
CA ALA A 166 15.56 -23.58 11.67
C ALA A 166 14.90 -22.91 12.88
N THR A 167 14.59 -21.61 12.79
CA THR A 167 13.93 -20.87 13.87
C THR A 167 12.49 -21.36 14.05
N VAL A 168 11.78 -21.62 12.95
CA VAL A 168 10.44 -22.24 12.97
C VAL A 168 10.45 -23.60 13.68
N ARG A 169 11.51 -24.40 13.55
CA ARG A 169 11.65 -25.67 14.29
C ARG A 169 11.83 -25.49 15.79
N TYR A 170 12.38 -24.37 16.25
CA TYR A 170 12.53 -24.07 17.68
C TYR A 170 11.31 -23.39 18.29
N PHE A 171 10.40 -22.86 17.47
CA PHE A 171 9.13 -22.33 17.95
C PHE A 171 8.23 -23.49 18.38
N THR A 172 8.18 -23.75 19.68
CA THR A 172 7.09 -24.53 20.27
C THR A 172 5.77 -23.83 19.91
N PRO A 173 4.75 -24.54 19.37
CA PRO A 173 3.44 -23.97 19.09
C PRO A 173 2.91 -23.37 20.38
N ARG A 174 2.85 -22.04 20.39
CA ARG A 174 2.48 -21.24 21.54
C ARG A 174 1.53 -20.16 21.07
N VAL A 175 0.50 -19.92 21.86
CA VAL A 175 -0.57 -18.98 21.53
C VAL A 175 -0.01 -17.56 21.36
N GLU A 176 1.03 -17.24 22.13
CA GLU A 176 1.77 -15.99 22.06
C GLU A 176 2.47 -15.78 20.71
N VAL A 177 2.92 -16.86 20.06
CA VAL A 177 3.55 -16.80 18.74
C VAL A 177 2.52 -16.47 17.69
N LEU A 178 1.33 -17.08 17.75
CA LEU A 178 0.22 -16.78 16.85
C LEU A 178 -0.22 -15.31 17.01
N ALA A 179 -0.37 -14.84 18.25
CA ALA A 179 -0.68 -13.44 18.55
C ALA A 179 0.39 -12.48 18.02
N ALA A 180 1.68 -12.83 18.19
CA ALA A 180 2.78 -12.04 17.66
C ALA A 180 2.76 -11.96 16.12
N VAL A 181 2.43 -13.04 15.43
CA VAL A 181 2.29 -13.05 13.96
C VAL A 181 1.12 -12.18 13.50
N TYR A 182 -0.01 -12.20 14.22
CA TYR A 182 -1.13 -11.31 13.95
C TYR A 182 -0.79 -9.82 14.14
N ALA A 183 -0.03 -9.48 15.17
CA ALA A 183 0.35 -8.10 15.47
C ALA A 183 1.49 -7.58 14.58
N LEU A 184 2.52 -8.40 14.32
CA LEU A 184 3.76 -7.97 13.68
C LEU A 184 3.84 -8.29 12.20
N GLY A 185 3.04 -9.23 11.69
CA GLY A 185 3.12 -9.69 10.31
C GLY A 185 3.08 -8.56 9.28
N PRO A 186 2.03 -7.71 9.26
CA PRO A 186 1.92 -6.58 8.35
C PRO A 186 3.02 -5.54 8.53
N ILE A 187 3.40 -5.25 9.78
CA ILE A 187 4.47 -4.31 10.10
C ILE A 187 5.80 -4.79 9.50
N ALA A 188 6.11 -6.08 9.65
CA ALA A 188 7.29 -6.68 9.06
C ALA A 188 7.26 -6.59 7.52
N LEU A 189 6.12 -6.88 6.89
CA LEU A 189 5.95 -6.75 5.44
C LEU A 189 6.14 -5.31 4.96
N VAL A 190 5.58 -4.34 5.69
CA VAL A 190 5.75 -2.91 5.42
C VAL A 190 7.23 -2.52 5.55
N LEU A 191 7.90 -2.91 6.63
CA LEU A 191 9.33 -2.63 6.82
C LEU A 191 10.18 -3.23 5.69
N VAL A 192 9.91 -4.48 5.29
CA VAL A 192 10.58 -5.12 4.14
C VAL A 192 10.32 -4.36 2.85
N ALA A 193 9.10 -3.86 2.63
CA ALA A 193 8.75 -3.04 1.47
C ALA A 193 9.52 -1.70 1.42
N PHE A 194 9.87 -1.14 2.58
CA PHE A 194 10.54 0.15 2.72
C PHE A 194 12.06 0.07 2.91
N LEU A 195 12.61 -1.09 3.26
CA LEU A 195 14.03 -1.28 3.55
C LEU A 195 14.96 -0.98 2.35
N PRO A 196 14.67 -1.43 1.11
CA PRO A 196 15.54 -1.17 -0.03
C PRO A 196 15.15 0.15 -0.72
N ARG A 197 15.89 1.23 -0.42
CA ARG A 197 15.70 2.58 -0.99
C ARG A 197 15.93 2.72 -2.51
N GLY A 198 16.20 1.64 -3.24
CA GLY A 198 16.46 1.65 -4.69
C GLY A 198 15.62 0.69 -5.53
N PHE A 199 14.66 -0.03 -4.95
CA PHE A 199 13.86 -0.98 -5.72
C PHE A 199 12.68 -0.32 -6.41
N SER A 200 12.48 -0.71 -7.68
CA SER A 200 11.30 -0.31 -8.44
C SER A 200 10.03 -0.84 -7.76
N TRP A 201 8.91 -0.15 -7.98
CA TRP A 201 7.61 -0.58 -7.44
C TRP A 201 7.29 -2.05 -7.78
N GLN A 202 7.57 -2.47 -9.01
CA GLN A 202 7.35 -3.85 -9.46
C GLN A 202 8.17 -4.87 -8.67
N GLN A 203 9.44 -4.56 -8.37
CA GLN A 203 10.30 -5.43 -7.55
C GLN A 203 9.78 -5.55 -6.12
N ARG A 204 9.30 -4.44 -5.54
CA ARG A 204 8.71 -4.46 -4.19
C ARG A 204 7.48 -5.36 -4.15
N VAL A 205 6.56 -5.22 -5.10
CA VAL A 205 5.38 -6.08 -5.21
C VAL A 205 5.78 -7.55 -5.40
N ALA A 206 6.76 -7.83 -6.26
CA ALA A 206 7.27 -9.18 -6.51
C ALA A 206 7.89 -9.84 -5.27
N ILE A 207 8.38 -9.06 -4.29
CA ILE A 207 8.90 -9.57 -3.02
C ILE A 207 7.78 -9.68 -1.98
N ILE A 208 6.93 -8.66 -1.85
CA ILE A 208 5.88 -8.59 -0.81
C ILE A 208 4.81 -9.64 -1.04
N ALA A 209 4.36 -9.85 -2.28
CA ALA A 209 3.30 -10.80 -2.59
C ALA A 209 3.64 -12.24 -2.14
N PRO A 210 4.77 -12.85 -2.55
CA PRO A 210 5.12 -14.20 -2.07
C PRO A 210 5.43 -14.22 -0.56
N ALA A 211 6.05 -13.18 -0.01
CA ALA A 211 6.29 -13.09 1.44
C ALA A 211 4.98 -13.11 2.24
N THR A 212 3.95 -12.42 1.75
CA THR A 212 2.61 -12.40 2.35
C THR A 212 1.97 -13.78 2.29
N VAL A 213 2.03 -14.46 1.14
CA VAL A 213 1.50 -15.83 0.98
C VAL A 213 2.20 -16.82 1.92
N ILE A 214 3.54 -16.74 2.02
CA ILE A 214 4.31 -17.57 2.95
C ILE A 214 3.88 -17.30 4.40
N LEU A 215 3.71 -16.03 4.77
CA LEU A 215 3.31 -15.65 6.12
C LEU A 215 1.89 -16.16 6.45
N ILE A 216 0.96 -16.12 5.50
CA ILE A 216 -0.38 -16.73 5.64
C ILE A 216 -0.25 -18.25 5.84
N ALA A 217 0.56 -18.93 5.04
CA ALA A 217 0.79 -20.37 5.18
C ALA A 217 1.39 -20.76 6.53
N VAL A 218 2.36 -19.97 7.03
CA VAL A 218 2.94 -20.15 8.37
C VAL A 218 1.87 -19.95 9.45
N THR A 219 1.02 -18.92 9.31
CA THR A 219 -0.07 -18.64 10.26
C THR A 219 -1.07 -19.78 10.31
N ILE A 220 -1.48 -20.32 9.15
CA ILE A 220 -2.34 -21.51 9.05
C ILE A 220 -1.69 -22.71 9.74
N THR A 221 -0.41 -22.97 9.46
CA THR A 221 0.32 -24.10 10.04
C THR A 221 0.40 -23.99 11.57
N LEU A 222 0.66 -22.78 12.10
CA LEU A 222 0.65 -22.53 13.55
C LEU A 222 -0.74 -22.73 14.16
N GLY A 223 -1.79 -22.25 13.47
CA GLY A 223 -3.17 -22.46 13.91
C GLY A 223 -3.55 -23.93 13.99
N VAL A 224 -3.22 -24.73 12.97
CA VAL A 224 -3.43 -26.19 12.99
C VAL A 224 -2.64 -26.86 14.12
N ALA A 225 -1.39 -26.44 14.35
CA ALA A 225 -0.57 -26.97 15.43
C ALA A 225 -1.10 -26.62 16.84
N LEU A 226 -1.93 -25.59 16.95
CA LEU A 226 -2.59 -25.12 18.17
C LEU A 226 -4.05 -25.58 18.29
N ASP A 227 -4.52 -26.44 17.38
CA ASP A 227 -5.91 -26.91 17.31
C ASP A 227 -6.95 -25.76 17.14
N VAL A 228 -6.54 -24.66 16.49
CA VAL A 228 -7.41 -23.55 16.14
C VAL A 228 -8.08 -23.82 14.79
N ALA A 229 -9.40 -23.67 14.73
CA ALA A 229 -10.16 -23.85 13.49
C ALA A 229 -9.63 -22.96 12.36
N PHE A 230 -9.48 -23.53 11.16
CA PHE A 230 -8.93 -22.85 9.98
C PHE A 230 -9.60 -21.49 9.69
N ASP A 231 -10.93 -21.45 9.74
CA ASP A 231 -11.70 -20.23 9.49
C ASP A 231 -11.40 -19.14 10.53
N LYS A 232 -11.19 -19.50 11.81
CA LYS A 232 -10.77 -18.56 12.86
C LYS A 232 -9.37 -18.02 12.60
N VAL A 233 -8.46 -18.86 12.09
CA VAL A 233 -7.10 -18.41 11.73
C VAL A 233 -7.14 -17.38 10.61
N LEU A 234 -7.91 -17.65 9.54
CA LEU A 234 -8.08 -16.71 8.43
C LEU A 234 -8.78 -15.44 8.87
N MET A 235 -9.78 -15.55 9.73
CA MET A 235 -10.47 -14.41 10.31
C MET A 235 -9.50 -13.55 11.15
N GLY A 236 -8.63 -14.16 11.96
CA GLY A 236 -7.58 -13.45 12.69
C GLY A 236 -6.61 -12.71 11.77
N VAL A 237 -6.16 -13.35 10.68
CA VAL A 237 -5.35 -12.69 9.64
C VAL A 237 -6.09 -11.49 9.06
N PHE A 238 -7.35 -11.64 8.66
CA PHE A 238 -8.15 -10.54 8.09
C PHE A 238 -8.33 -9.38 9.09
N ILE A 239 -8.78 -9.68 10.31
CA ILE A 239 -9.06 -8.70 11.35
C ILE A 239 -7.82 -7.91 11.73
N CYS A 240 -6.67 -8.57 11.89
CA CYS A 240 -5.45 -7.90 12.31
C CYS A 240 -4.74 -7.23 11.14
N TRP A 241 -4.65 -7.88 9.98
CA TRP A 241 -3.80 -7.41 8.89
C TRP A 241 -4.46 -6.36 8.00
N THR A 242 -5.77 -6.45 7.76
CA THR A 242 -6.46 -5.48 6.89
C THR A 242 -6.39 -4.06 7.45
N PRO A 243 -6.72 -3.79 8.72
CA PRO A 243 -6.60 -2.44 9.27
C PRO A 243 -5.17 -1.92 9.27
N GLN A 244 -4.19 -2.75 9.66
CA GLN A 244 -2.79 -2.35 9.72
C GLN A 244 -2.26 -1.95 8.34
N THR A 245 -2.50 -2.79 7.33
CA THR A 245 -2.05 -2.51 5.95
C THR A 245 -2.76 -1.32 5.34
N ALA A 246 -4.08 -1.21 5.52
CA ALA A 246 -4.86 -0.09 5.01
C ALA A 246 -4.42 1.23 5.66
N ILE A 247 -4.30 1.29 6.98
CA ILE A 247 -3.85 2.50 7.70
C ILE A 247 -2.45 2.90 7.24
N ALA A 248 -1.51 1.95 7.13
CA ALA A 248 -0.16 2.23 6.65
C ALA A 248 -0.16 2.79 5.22
N ALA A 249 -0.94 2.18 4.31
CA ALA A 249 -1.06 2.64 2.94
C ALA A 249 -1.67 4.05 2.87
N MET A 250 -2.77 4.29 3.59
CA MET A 250 -3.44 5.60 3.63
C MET A 250 -2.54 6.68 4.22
N ALA A 251 -1.85 6.39 5.33
CA ALA A 251 -0.92 7.32 5.97
C ALA A 251 0.25 7.68 5.05
N LEU A 252 0.83 6.70 4.37
CA LEU A 252 1.89 6.92 3.40
C LEU A 252 1.39 7.77 2.22
N THR A 253 0.28 7.38 1.60
CA THR A 253 -0.28 8.12 0.46
C THR A 253 -0.62 9.56 0.85
N ALA A 254 -1.24 9.78 2.02
CA ALA A 254 -1.55 11.11 2.51
C ALA A 254 -0.27 11.93 2.79
N TRP A 255 0.74 11.33 3.44
CA TRP A 255 2.00 12.01 3.73
C TRP A 255 2.72 12.45 2.46
N VAL A 256 2.83 11.56 1.47
CA VAL A 256 3.43 11.85 0.16
C VAL A 256 2.65 12.98 -0.54
N MET A 257 1.32 12.85 -0.63
CA MET A 257 0.48 13.84 -1.32
C MET A 257 0.55 15.22 -0.65
N LEU A 258 0.54 15.28 0.69
CA LEU A 258 0.63 16.52 1.44
C LEU A 258 1.99 17.20 1.27
N ARG A 259 3.08 16.42 1.22
CA ARG A 259 4.42 16.94 0.99
C ARG A 259 4.51 17.63 -0.37
N GLU A 260 4.15 16.92 -1.44
CA GLU A 260 4.20 17.44 -2.81
C GLU A 260 3.27 18.62 -3.02
N TYR A 261 2.06 18.57 -2.44
CA TYR A 261 1.13 19.69 -2.50
C TYR A 261 1.69 20.96 -1.84
N ARG A 262 2.43 20.82 -0.73
CA ARG A 262 3.11 21.95 -0.07
C ARG A 262 4.23 22.51 -0.93
N GLU A 263 5.01 21.64 -1.59
CA GLU A 263 6.10 22.06 -2.49
C GLU A 263 5.53 22.84 -3.69
N ILE A 264 4.48 22.33 -4.34
CA ILE A 264 3.75 23.02 -5.43
C ILE A 264 3.23 24.38 -4.96
N ARG A 265 2.60 24.45 -3.78
CA ARG A 265 2.05 25.70 -3.24
C ARG A 265 3.14 26.70 -2.85
N ALA A 266 4.32 26.22 -2.45
CA ALA A 266 5.46 27.06 -2.13
C ALA A 266 6.17 27.63 -3.38
N GLY A 267 5.80 27.18 -4.58
CA GLY A 267 6.47 27.58 -5.83
C GLY A 267 7.87 27.00 -5.98
N ILE A 268 8.15 25.90 -5.27
CA ILE A 268 9.41 25.13 -5.34
C ILE A 268 9.20 23.96 -6.32
#